data_AF-A0A949KY00-F1
#
_entry.id   AF-A0A949KY00-F1
#
_cell.length_a   1.000
_cell.length_b   1.000
_cell.length_c   1.000
_cell.angle_alpha   90.00
_cell.angle_beta   90.00
_cell.angle_gamma   90.00
#
_symmetry.space_group_name_H-M   'P 1'
#
loop_
_entity.id
_entity.type
_entity.pdbx_description
1 polymer ?
#
loop_
_entity_poly.entity_id
_entity_poly.type
_entity_poly.pdbx_seq_one_letter_code
_entity_poly.pdbx_strand_id
1 'polypeptide(L)'
;MRAPDPMNPAAWDPAITEQDLALFERVVSTDLSEEMLAALAAPQLTLPGQTSVMAVHWHPEFVPMPVIRQRIEAMFPNMSENLIIPTQHNETLEYGEFSGVEVDCYSHGFNQKVQLLLHFKTERLKHAHTLRAMLRHTLTYRASQLFDFMYTITAPLEDRIEQAARETGADLDLVEFVRHHVTKVQRMVKDRHASLPQDALKNKLLRNYFDALRPLYDGELIDRIQTYLSAVKAIVKTHFSLRYFYRTSEVIEEARALGGGIIIPHPEQFWPILLADYDVDGYEVWNPQSQRYTDFLIAAVGRANACAGPSTRRKLVFMGDDTHMGEKVKDLTQQNLEKANREIGSQPAWDDLEISKRLILSGMSREIVIREYRERLLG
;
A
#
# COMPACT_ATOMS: atom_id res chain seq x y z
N MET A 1 -23.30 -19.90 -35.03
CA MET A 1 -22.46 -18.78 -35.49
C MET A 1 -21.28 -18.70 -34.52
N ARG A 2 -20.03 -18.69 -35.00
CA ARG A 2 -18.89 -18.40 -34.12
C ARG A 2 -19.10 -16.97 -33.60
N ALA A 3 -18.89 -16.75 -32.30
CA ALA A 3 -18.83 -15.40 -31.77
C ALA A 3 -17.78 -14.61 -32.59
N PRO A 4 -18.03 -13.35 -32.93
CA PRO A 4 -17.04 -12.53 -33.63
C PRO A 4 -15.75 -12.52 -32.83
N ASP A 5 -14.62 -12.66 -33.53
CA ASP A 5 -13.30 -12.62 -32.90
C ASP A 5 -13.12 -11.28 -32.18
N PRO A 6 -13.00 -11.24 -30.85
CA PRO A 6 -12.87 -10.00 -30.10
C PRO A 6 -11.60 -9.22 -30.46
N MET A 7 -10.63 -9.90 -31.08
CA MET A 7 -9.33 -9.35 -31.45
C MET A 7 -9.31 -8.76 -32.86
N ASN A 8 -10.42 -8.76 -33.60
CA ASN A 8 -10.50 -8.17 -34.94
C ASN A 8 -10.54 -6.63 -34.88
N PRO A 9 -9.46 -5.91 -35.29
CA PRO A 9 -9.40 -4.46 -35.15
C PRO A 9 -10.46 -3.72 -35.98
N ALA A 10 -10.94 -4.32 -37.08
CA ALA A 10 -11.96 -3.73 -37.93
C ALA A 10 -13.35 -3.66 -37.26
N ALA A 11 -13.54 -4.39 -36.15
CA ALA A 11 -14.79 -4.39 -35.39
C ALA A 11 -14.77 -3.42 -34.18
N TRP A 12 -13.63 -2.77 -33.90
CA TRP A 12 -13.50 -1.89 -32.74
C TRP A 12 -13.98 -0.47 -33.02
N ASP A 13 -14.88 0.03 -32.18
CA ASP A 13 -15.35 1.42 -32.25
C ASP A 13 -14.46 2.33 -31.37
N PRO A 14 -13.72 3.31 -31.93
CA PRO A 14 -12.91 4.24 -31.16
C PRO A 14 -13.73 5.22 -30.30
N ALA A 15 -15.04 5.32 -30.49
CA ALA A 15 -15.92 6.09 -29.62
C ALA A 15 -16.02 5.46 -28.22
N ILE A 16 -16.18 6.31 -27.22
CA ILE A 16 -16.49 5.86 -25.85
C ILE A 16 -17.98 5.55 -25.82
N THR A 17 -18.32 4.29 -25.57
CA THR A 17 -19.70 3.82 -25.48
C THR A 17 -20.27 4.01 -24.07
N GLU A 18 -21.59 3.91 -23.91
CA GLU A 18 -22.23 3.90 -22.58
C GLU A 18 -21.72 2.74 -21.72
N GLN A 19 -21.42 1.60 -22.33
CA GLN A 19 -20.86 0.44 -21.66
C GLN A 19 -19.44 0.71 -21.14
N ASP A 20 -18.60 1.38 -21.94
CA ASP A 20 -17.26 1.80 -21.52
C ASP A 20 -17.33 2.73 -20.29
N LEU A 21 -18.27 3.69 -20.30
CA LEU A 21 -18.48 4.62 -19.19
C LEU A 21 -18.97 3.90 -17.93
N ALA A 22 -19.96 3.01 -18.05
CA ALA A 22 -20.49 2.28 -16.90
C ALA A 22 -19.43 1.36 -16.26
N LEU A 23 -18.60 0.71 -17.07
CA LEU A 23 -17.47 -0.08 -16.59
C LEU A 23 -16.43 0.79 -15.88
N PHE A 24 -16.07 1.92 -16.49
CA PHE A 24 -15.13 2.86 -15.89
C PHE A 24 -15.64 3.40 -14.55
N GLU A 25 -16.90 3.85 -14.49
CA GLU A 25 -17.56 4.32 -13.27
C GLU A 25 -17.53 3.28 -12.16
N ARG A 26 -17.86 2.03 -12.47
CA ARG A 26 -17.80 0.93 -11.50
C ARG A 26 -16.39 0.72 -10.95
N VAL A 27 -15.37 0.86 -11.79
CA VAL A 27 -13.96 0.62 -11.40
C VAL A 27 -13.38 1.76 -10.56
N VAL A 28 -13.82 3.00 -10.80
CA VAL A 28 -13.35 4.18 -10.06
C VAL A 28 -14.23 4.55 -8.87
N SER A 29 -15.41 3.93 -8.74
CA SER A 29 -16.34 4.20 -7.65
C SER A 29 -15.72 3.84 -6.30
N THR A 30 -15.90 4.75 -5.35
CA THR A 30 -15.58 4.58 -3.94
C THR A 30 -16.84 4.54 -3.08
N ASP A 31 -18.01 4.47 -3.73
CA ASP A 31 -19.29 4.52 -3.04
C ASP A 31 -19.57 3.18 -2.36
N LEU A 32 -19.97 3.25 -1.10
CA LEU A 32 -20.28 2.11 -0.26
C LEU A 32 -21.75 2.18 0.15
N SER A 33 -22.52 1.13 -0.12
CA SER A 33 -23.90 1.05 0.36
C SER A 33 -23.96 0.90 1.88
N GLU A 34 -25.09 1.24 2.49
CA GLU A 34 -25.28 1.04 3.94
C GLU A 34 -25.08 -0.41 4.37
N GLU A 35 -25.51 -1.37 3.53
CA GLU A 35 -25.30 -2.80 3.76
C GLU A 35 -23.82 -3.16 3.75
N MET A 36 -23.03 -2.60 2.82
CA MET A 36 -21.59 -2.81 2.77
C MET A 36 -20.88 -2.19 3.98
N LEU A 37 -21.28 -0.98 4.38
CA LEU A 37 -20.74 -0.32 5.58
C LEU A 37 -21.04 -1.15 6.84
N ALA A 38 -22.25 -1.69 6.97
CA ALA A 38 -22.62 -2.56 8.08
C ALA A 38 -21.81 -3.87 8.08
N ALA A 39 -21.60 -4.48 6.91
CA ALA A 39 -20.77 -5.68 6.78
C ALA A 39 -19.29 -5.40 7.10
N LEU A 40 -18.76 -4.25 6.68
CA LEU A 40 -17.39 -3.81 7.02
C LEU A 40 -17.23 -3.54 8.51
N ALA A 41 -18.25 -2.99 9.18
CA ALA A 41 -18.25 -2.77 10.61
C ALA A 41 -18.28 -4.09 11.42
N ALA A 42 -18.75 -5.20 10.83
CA ALA A 42 -18.83 -6.50 11.48
C ALA A 42 -17.58 -7.36 11.15
N PRO A 43 -16.64 -7.55 12.09
CA PRO A 43 -15.50 -8.41 11.85
C PRO A 43 -15.89 -9.89 11.83
N GLN A 44 -15.20 -10.69 11.02
CA GLN A 44 -15.38 -12.14 10.99
C GLN A 44 -14.70 -12.83 12.19
N LEU A 45 -13.74 -12.14 12.81
CA LEU A 45 -12.96 -12.60 13.94
C LEU A 45 -13.23 -11.69 15.13
N THR A 46 -13.35 -12.26 16.33
CA THR A 46 -13.40 -11.53 17.59
C THR A 46 -12.38 -12.13 18.53
N LEU A 47 -11.58 -11.27 19.17
CA LEU A 47 -10.46 -11.65 20.05
C LEU A 47 -10.64 -11.02 21.44
N PRO A 48 -11.58 -11.50 22.28
CA PRO A 48 -11.83 -10.91 23.60
C PRO A 48 -10.66 -11.03 24.57
N GLY A 49 -9.74 -11.97 24.34
CA GLY A 49 -8.55 -12.16 25.16
C GLY A 49 -7.41 -11.19 24.85
N GLN A 50 -7.46 -10.48 23.72
CA GLN A 50 -6.44 -9.51 23.34
C GLN A 50 -6.80 -8.13 23.91
N THR A 51 -6.28 -7.82 25.09
CA THR A 51 -6.51 -6.55 25.80
C THR A 51 -5.57 -5.43 25.36
N SER A 52 -4.42 -5.79 24.77
CA SER A 52 -3.43 -4.85 24.23
C SER A 52 -3.40 -4.95 22.70
N VAL A 53 -3.69 -3.85 22.01
CA VAL A 53 -3.86 -3.84 20.55
C VAL A 53 -2.87 -2.87 19.91
N MET A 54 -2.05 -3.37 18.98
CA MET A 54 -1.11 -2.56 18.22
C MET A 54 -1.41 -2.68 16.73
N ALA A 55 -1.54 -1.57 16.04
CA ALA A 55 -1.73 -1.50 14.60
C ALA A 55 -1.10 -0.21 14.08
N VAL A 56 0.17 -0.28 13.66
CA VAL A 56 0.95 0.91 13.24
C VAL A 56 1.22 0.96 11.74
N HIS A 57 0.70 -0.01 10.98
CA HIS A 57 0.82 -0.06 9.53
C HIS A 57 -0.44 -0.70 8.95
N TRP A 58 -1.37 0.12 8.46
CA TRP A 58 -2.62 -0.30 7.82
C TRP A 58 -3.25 0.87 7.05
N HIS A 59 -4.02 0.57 6.02
CA HIS A 59 -4.51 1.52 5.02
C HIS A 59 -6.05 1.53 4.99
N PRO A 60 -6.71 2.65 5.40
CA PRO A 60 -8.16 2.79 5.27
C PRO A 60 -8.64 2.81 3.82
N GLU A 61 -7.81 3.32 2.91
CA GLU A 61 -8.20 3.63 1.52
C GLU A 61 -9.47 4.48 1.53
N PHE A 62 -10.52 4.07 0.82
CA PHE A 62 -11.78 4.81 0.74
C PHE A 62 -12.81 4.42 1.83
N VAL A 63 -12.46 3.50 2.74
CA VAL A 63 -13.40 3.07 3.78
C VAL A 63 -13.45 4.13 4.90
N PRO A 64 -14.66 4.62 5.29
CA PRO A 64 -14.78 5.65 6.31
C PRO A 64 -14.21 5.23 7.66
N MET A 65 -13.39 6.10 8.25
CA MET A 65 -12.77 5.87 9.56
C MET A 65 -13.74 5.48 10.69
N PRO A 66 -14.97 6.06 10.79
CA PRO A 66 -15.94 5.64 11.80
C PRO A 66 -16.34 4.16 11.71
N VAL A 67 -16.48 3.62 10.50
CA VAL A 67 -16.81 2.21 10.27
C VAL A 67 -15.66 1.31 10.71
N ILE A 68 -14.42 1.73 10.40
CA ILE A 68 -13.21 1.00 10.80
C ILE A 68 -13.07 0.98 12.31
N ARG A 69 -13.33 2.11 12.99
CA ARG A 69 -13.34 2.17 14.46
C ARG A 69 -14.33 1.17 15.05
N GLN A 70 -15.57 1.14 14.55
CA GLN A 70 -16.58 0.19 15.00
C GLN A 70 -16.12 -1.26 14.80
N ARG A 71 -15.47 -1.57 13.66
CA ARG A 71 -14.89 -2.90 13.41
C ARG A 71 -13.84 -3.27 14.44
N ILE A 72 -12.90 -2.37 14.73
CA ILE A 72 -11.82 -2.61 15.70
C ILE A 72 -12.40 -2.84 17.10
N GLU A 73 -13.35 -2.02 17.53
CA GLU A 73 -14.03 -2.15 18.83
C GLU A 73 -14.80 -3.48 18.93
N ALA A 74 -15.49 -3.89 17.86
CA ALA A 74 -16.17 -5.18 17.79
C ALA A 74 -15.20 -6.37 17.77
N MET A 75 -14.02 -6.20 17.18
CA MET A 75 -13.00 -7.26 17.13
C MET A 75 -12.30 -7.43 18.48
N PHE A 76 -12.08 -6.33 19.23
CA PHE A 76 -11.39 -6.33 20.53
C PHE A 76 -12.26 -5.73 21.65
N PRO A 77 -13.33 -6.41 22.07
CA PRO A 77 -14.32 -5.85 23.01
C PRO A 77 -13.73 -5.50 24.39
N ASN A 78 -12.60 -6.10 24.77
CA ASN A 78 -11.94 -5.88 26.06
C ASN A 78 -10.61 -5.10 25.93
N MET A 79 -10.39 -4.40 24.81
CA MET A 79 -9.19 -3.58 24.60
C MET A 79 -9.08 -2.48 25.67
N SER A 80 -8.00 -2.50 26.44
CA SER A 80 -7.71 -1.51 27.49
C SER A 80 -6.45 -0.70 27.19
N GLU A 81 -5.53 -1.25 26.40
CA GLU A 81 -4.28 -0.59 26.00
C GLU A 81 -4.14 -0.67 24.47
N ASN A 82 -3.86 0.46 23.81
CA ASN A 82 -3.73 0.45 22.36
C ASN A 82 -2.76 1.49 21.78
N LEU A 83 -2.23 1.15 20.61
CA LEU A 83 -1.49 2.01 19.71
C LEU A 83 -1.95 1.70 18.29
N ILE A 84 -2.96 2.45 17.83
CA ILE A 84 -3.56 2.29 16.52
C ILE A 84 -3.30 3.58 15.73
N ILE A 85 -2.50 3.46 14.67
CA ILE A 85 -2.11 4.60 13.83
C ILE A 85 -2.30 4.19 12.36
N PRO A 86 -3.24 4.80 11.63
CA PRO A 86 -3.44 4.55 10.22
C PRO A 86 -2.30 5.16 9.42
N THR A 87 -2.02 4.55 8.28
CA THR A 87 -1.02 5.01 7.33
C THR A 87 -1.62 4.95 5.95
N GLN A 88 -1.38 5.97 5.13
CA GLN A 88 -1.74 5.96 3.72
C GLN A 88 -0.57 6.53 2.93
N HIS A 89 -0.39 6.03 1.70
CA HIS A 89 0.71 6.48 0.85
C HIS A 89 0.66 7.99 0.61
N ASN A 90 1.60 8.70 1.23
CA ASN A 90 1.83 10.14 1.12
C ASN A 90 0.61 11.00 1.51
N GLU A 91 -0.24 10.47 2.38
CA GLU A 91 -1.38 11.18 2.95
C GLU A 91 -1.40 10.97 4.46
N THR A 92 -1.52 12.08 5.20
CA THR A 92 -1.64 12.03 6.66
C THR A 92 -3.05 11.66 7.05
N LEU A 93 -3.18 10.63 7.87
CA LEU A 93 -4.45 10.20 8.44
C LEU A 93 -4.42 10.29 9.95
N GLU A 94 -5.56 10.58 10.54
CA GLU A 94 -5.72 10.77 11.98
C GLU A 94 -6.53 9.61 12.58
N TYR A 95 -6.10 9.12 13.75
CA TYR A 95 -6.86 8.20 14.58
C TYR A 95 -6.67 8.54 16.06
N GLY A 96 -7.66 9.23 16.61
CA GLY A 96 -7.60 9.69 18.00
C GLY A 96 -6.45 10.69 18.21
N GLU A 97 -5.55 10.38 19.14
CA GLU A 97 -4.44 11.27 19.53
C GLU A 97 -3.24 11.22 18.57
N PHE A 98 -3.18 10.22 17.67
CA PHE A 98 -2.07 10.00 16.77
C PHE A 98 -2.47 10.13 15.30
N SER A 99 -1.47 10.47 14.49
CA SER A 99 -1.58 10.54 13.05
C SER A 99 -0.42 9.77 12.41
N GLY A 100 -0.67 9.20 11.23
CA GLY A 100 0.33 8.45 10.50
C GLY A 100 0.30 8.70 9.00
N VAL A 101 1.42 8.41 8.35
CA VAL A 101 1.59 8.45 6.90
C VAL A 101 2.67 7.46 6.49
N GLU A 102 2.50 6.82 5.35
CA GLU A 102 3.56 6.05 4.71
C GLU A 102 4.16 6.86 3.56
N VAL A 103 5.46 7.17 3.62
CA VAL A 103 6.13 8.06 2.68
C VAL A 103 7.11 7.30 1.80
N ASP A 104 7.03 7.49 0.49
CA ASP A 104 8.06 7.01 -0.43
C ASP A 104 9.24 7.98 -0.47
N CYS A 105 10.43 7.44 -0.30
CA CYS A 105 11.68 8.18 -0.23
C CYS A 105 12.70 7.58 -1.18
N TYR A 106 13.72 8.36 -1.53
CA TYR A 106 14.91 7.87 -2.20
C TYR A 106 16.04 7.61 -1.21
N SER A 107 16.49 6.35 -1.13
CA SER A 107 17.69 5.98 -0.40
C SER A 107 18.92 6.12 -1.31
N HIS A 108 19.74 7.14 -1.04
CA HIS A 108 20.95 7.37 -1.82
C HIS A 108 21.98 6.24 -1.67
N GLY A 109 22.15 5.71 -0.45
CA GLY A 109 23.15 4.66 -0.16
C GLY A 109 22.91 3.35 -0.91
N PHE A 110 21.64 3.03 -1.21
CA PHE A 110 21.27 1.82 -1.95
C PHE A 110 20.76 2.10 -3.36
N ASN A 111 20.71 3.38 -3.76
CA ASN A 111 20.15 3.84 -5.03
C ASN A 111 18.78 3.23 -5.37
N GLN A 112 17.88 3.21 -4.38
CA GLN A 112 16.54 2.60 -4.54
C GLN A 112 15.46 3.39 -3.82
N LYS A 113 14.21 3.15 -4.23
CA LYS A 113 13.03 3.64 -3.51
C LYS A 113 12.87 2.86 -2.20
N VAL A 114 12.62 3.55 -1.11
CA VAL A 114 12.29 2.98 0.20
C VAL A 114 11.03 3.61 0.75
N GLN A 115 10.38 2.97 1.72
CA GLN A 115 9.22 3.53 2.42
C GLN A 115 9.56 3.76 3.88
N LEU A 116 8.95 4.79 4.48
CA LEU A 116 8.99 5.08 5.91
C LEU A 116 7.56 5.25 6.41
N LEU A 117 7.26 4.70 7.58
CA LEU A 117 6.07 5.07 8.35
C LEU A 117 6.45 6.21 9.29
N LEU A 118 5.76 7.33 9.16
CA LEU A 118 5.94 8.48 10.04
C LEU A 118 4.72 8.60 10.93
N HIS A 119 4.93 8.60 12.24
CA HIS A 119 3.89 8.67 13.26
C HIS A 119 4.07 9.91 14.13
N PHE A 120 2.98 10.58 14.46
CA PHE A 120 3.01 11.84 15.19
C PHE A 120 1.88 11.89 16.22
N LYS A 121 2.09 12.63 17.31
CA LYS A 121 0.96 13.19 18.07
C LYS A 121 0.22 14.17 17.15
N THR A 122 -1.07 13.97 16.92
CA THR A 122 -1.88 14.72 15.94
C THR A 122 -1.73 16.24 16.08
N GLU A 123 -1.66 16.74 17.32
CA GLU A 123 -1.52 18.16 17.60
C GLU A 123 -0.25 18.80 17.00
N ARG A 124 0.84 18.03 16.86
CA ARG A 124 2.11 18.52 16.30
C ARG A 124 2.02 18.78 14.80
N LEU A 125 1.05 18.19 14.11
CA LEU A 125 0.87 18.33 12.66
C LEU A 125 0.12 19.60 12.24
N LYS A 126 -0.38 20.39 13.19
CA LYS A 126 -1.08 21.68 12.91
C LYS A 126 -0.22 22.66 12.09
N HIS A 127 1.10 22.60 12.27
CA HIS A 127 2.07 23.51 11.64
C HIS A 127 3.06 22.79 10.71
N ALA A 128 2.79 21.53 10.35
CA ALA A 128 3.68 20.70 9.51
C ALA A 128 3.59 21.07 8.02
N HIS A 129 3.81 22.35 7.68
CA HIS A 129 3.66 22.87 6.32
C HIS A 129 4.66 22.23 5.34
N THR A 130 5.92 22.08 5.76
CA THR A 130 6.98 21.47 4.95
C THR A 130 6.68 20.00 4.69
N LEU A 131 6.43 19.20 5.74
CA LEU A 131 6.00 17.81 5.57
C LEU A 131 4.81 17.68 4.62
N ARG A 132 3.74 18.46 4.79
CA ARG A 132 2.56 18.42 3.90
C ARG A 132 2.91 18.74 2.44
N ALA A 133 3.84 19.66 2.20
CA ALA A 133 4.32 19.96 0.86
C ALA A 133 5.14 18.79 0.27
N MET A 134 5.99 18.16 1.08
CA MET A 134 6.76 16.98 0.68
C MET A 134 5.84 15.82 0.29
N LEU A 135 4.85 15.52 1.14
CA LEU A 135 3.85 14.48 0.89
C LEU A 135 3.06 14.73 -0.40
N ARG A 136 2.56 15.97 -0.59
CA ARG A 136 1.82 16.34 -1.80
C ARG A 136 2.68 16.17 -3.06
N HIS A 137 3.93 16.61 -3.03
CA HIS A 137 4.86 16.45 -4.14
C HIS A 137 5.06 14.98 -4.50
N THR A 138 5.34 14.13 -3.50
CA THR A 138 5.52 12.68 -3.72
C THR A 138 4.23 12.03 -4.24
N LEU A 139 3.07 12.43 -3.73
CA LEU A 139 1.77 11.93 -4.16
C LEU A 139 1.47 12.28 -5.62
N THR A 140 1.67 13.53 -6.02
CA THR A 140 1.54 13.98 -7.41
C THR A 140 2.53 13.25 -8.32
N TYR A 141 3.78 13.09 -7.88
CA TYR A 141 4.77 12.35 -8.65
C TYR A 141 4.37 10.89 -8.82
N ARG A 142 3.91 10.19 -7.77
CA ARG A 142 3.42 8.82 -7.89
C ARG A 142 2.22 8.68 -8.83
N ALA A 143 1.30 9.65 -8.84
CA ALA A 143 0.19 9.66 -9.78
C ALA A 143 0.67 9.75 -11.24
N SER A 144 1.79 10.45 -11.51
CA SER A 144 2.39 10.53 -12.86
C SER A 144 2.78 9.17 -13.43
N GLN A 145 3.07 8.17 -12.60
CA GLN A 145 3.38 6.80 -13.05
C GLN A 145 2.21 6.15 -13.80
N LEU A 146 0.95 6.42 -13.39
CA LEU A 146 -0.23 5.90 -14.10
C LEU A 146 -0.33 6.53 -15.50
N PHE A 147 -0.03 7.82 -15.61
CA PHE A 147 -0.04 8.52 -16.88
C PHE A 147 1.09 8.05 -17.80
N ASP A 148 2.31 7.83 -17.30
CA ASP A 148 3.41 7.22 -18.08
C ASP A 148 3.07 5.78 -18.49
N PHE A 149 2.36 5.03 -17.64
CA PHE A 149 1.88 3.70 -17.96
C PHE A 149 0.87 3.70 -19.10
N MET A 150 -0.15 4.58 -19.05
CA MET A 150 -1.10 4.73 -20.16
C MET A 150 -0.40 5.24 -21.42
N TYR A 151 0.48 6.23 -21.29
CA TYR A 151 1.19 6.83 -22.42
C TYR A 151 2.10 5.83 -23.13
N THR A 152 2.84 4.99 -22.39
CA THR A 152 3.68 3.92 -22.95
C THR A 152 2.87 2.99 -23.86
N ILE A 153 1.60 2.75 -23.54
CA ILE A 153 0.68 1.91 -24.31
C ILE A 153 0.07 2.67 -25.51
N THR A 154 -0.38 3.91 -25.32
CA THR A 154 -1.17 4.66 -26.31
C THR A 154 -0.35 5.48 -27.29
N ALA A 155 0.85 5.91 -26.92
CA ALA A 155 1.80 6.63 -27.75
C ALA A 155 3.13 5.85 -27.73
N PRO A 156 3.27 4.83 -28.59
CA PRO A 156 4.23 3.76 -28.38
C PRO A 156 5.67 4.30 -28.40
N LEU A 157 6.31 4.21 -27.23
CA LEU A 157 7.77 4.08 -27.15
C LEU A 157 8.08 2.65 -27.59
N GLU A 158 8.29 2.44 -28.90
CA GLU A 158 8.34 1.13 -29.55
C GLU A 158 9.23 0.13 -28.79
N ASP A 159 10.41 0.56 -28.33
CA ASP A 159 11.33 -0.26 -27.54
C ASP A 159 10.69 -0.90 -26.29
N ARG A 160 9.87 -0.14 -25.54
CA ARG A 160 9.23 -0.64 -24.31
C ARG A 160 8.13 -1.66 -24.60
N ILE A 161 7.35 -1.41 -25.65
CA ILE A 161 6.24 -2.29 -26.05
C ILE A 161 6.78 -3.58 -26.66
N GLU A 162 7.81 -3.48 -27.51
CA GLU A 162 8.49 -4.64 -28.05
C GLU A 162 9.13 -5.50 -26.96
N GLN A 163 9.77 -4.87 -25.97
CA GLN A 163 10.32 -5.60 -24.83
C GLN A 163 9.22 -6.36 -24.08
N ALA A 164 8.13 -5.69 -23.70
CA ALA A 164 7.02 -6.34 -22.99
C ALA A 164 6.41 -7.48 -23.81
N ALA A 165 6.18 -7.27 -25.11
CA ALA A 165 5.59 -8.28 -25.98
C ALA A 165 6.49 -9.52 -26.12
N ARG A 166 7.82 -9.32 -26.24
CA ARG A 166 8.80 -10.42 -26.27
C ARG A 166 8.84 -11.20 -24.95
N GLU A 167 8.77 -10.51 -23.82
CA GLU A 167 8.79 -11.14 -22.49
C GLU A 167 7.53 -11.99 -22.22
N THR A 168 6.37 -11.58 -22.74
CA THR A 168 5.09 -12.26 -22.46
C THR A 168 4.55 -13.09 -23.61
N GLY A 169 5.18 -13.06 -24.79
CA GLY A 169 4.64 -13.69 -26.00
C GLY A 169 3.34 -13.04 -26.48
N ALA A 170 3.14 -11.75 -26.22
CA ALA A 170 1.97 -11.02 -26.73
C ALA A 170 2.11 -10.82 -28.25
N ASP A 171 1.08 -11.20 -28.99
CA ASP A 171 0.98 -10.95 -30.42
C ASP A 171 0.52 -9.51 -30.71
N LEU A 172 0.62 -9.09 -31.98
CA LEU A 172 0.23 -7.74 -32.40
C LEU A 172 -1.23 -7.46 -32.09
N ASP A 173 -2.10 -8.44 -32.26
CA ASP A 173 -3.54 -8.29 -32.02
C ASP A 173 -3.81 -7.98 -30.53
N LEU A 174 -3.14 -8.66 -29.59
CA LEU A 174 -3.21 -8.37 -28.14
C LEU A 174 -2.73 -6.97 -27.81
N VAL A 175 -1.60 -6.56 -28.39
CA VAL A 175 -1.04 -5.23 -28.18
C VAL A 175 -2.02 -4.15 -28.66
N GLU A 176 -2.59 -4.30 -29.86
CA GLU A 176 -3.57 -3.35 -30.41
C GLU A 176 -4.89 -3.35 -29.63
N PHE A 177 -5.37 -4.50 -29.15
CA PHE A 177 -6.58 -4.59 -28.33
C PHE A 177 -6.40 -3.85 -27.00
N VAL A 178 -5.25 -4.06 -26.34
CA VAL A 178 -4.92 -3.33 -25.11
C VAL A 178 -4.81 -1.84 -25.39
N ARG A 179 -4.14 -1.45 -26.48
CA ARG A 179 -4.01 -0.04 -26.89
C ARG A 179 -5.37 0.61 -27.11
N HIS A 180 -6.29 -0.09 -27.77
CA HIS A 180 -7.64 0.39 -28.01
C HIS A 180 -8.37 0.75 -26.71
N HIS A 181 -8.46 -0.20 -25.78
CA HIS A 181 -9.14 0.02 -24.49
C HIS A 181 -8.43 1.05 -23.61
N VAL A 182 -7.10 1.03 -23.55
CA VAL A 182 -6.34 2.01 -22.76
C VAL A 182 -6.49 3.43 -23.31
N THR A 183 -6.63 3.60 -24.64
CA THR A 183 -6.91 4.91 -25.26
C THR A 183 -8.26 5.46 -24.78
N LYS A 184 -9.29 4.61 -24.67
CA LYS A 184 -10.59 5.01 -24.12
C LYS A 184 -10.48 5.39 -22.64
N VAL A 185 -9.80 4.57 -21.83
CA VAL A 185 -9.58 4.86 -20.41
C VAL A 185 -8.82 6.17 -20.22
N GLN A 186 -7.76 6.42 -21.00
CA GLN A 186 -6.99 7.66 -20.94
C GLN A 186 -7.85 8.89 -21.22
N ARG A 187 -8.75 8.80 -22.22
CA ARG A 187 -9.72 9.87 -22.52
C ARG A 187 -10.71 10.08 -21.38
N MET A 188 -11.30 9.00 -20.84
CA MET A 188 -12.24 9.08 -19.71
C MET A 188 -11.59 9.69 -18.46
N VAL A 189 -10.34 9.31 -18.16
CA VAL A 189 -9.56 9.89 -17.06
C VAL A 189 -9.31 11.38 -17.29
N LYS A 190 -8.97 11.79 -18.52
CA LYS A 190 -8.73 13.20 -18.87
C LYS A 190 -10.00 14.03 -18.75
N ASP A 191 -11.11 13.54 -19.30
CA ASP A 191 -12.39 14.26 -19.35
C ASP A 191 -13.01 14.43 -17.95
N ARG A 192 -12.76 13.48 -17.04
CA ARG A 192 -13.33 13.46 -15.68
C ARG A 192 -12.30 13.75 -14.58
N HIS A 193 -11.08 14.19 -14.92
CA HIS A 193 -9.98 14.32 -13.98
C HIS A 193 -10.35 15.13 -12.72
N ALA A 194 -11.13 16.20 -12.87
CA ALA A 194 -11.53 17.06 -11.75
C ALA A 194 -12.55 16.42 -10.78
N SER A 195 -13.30 15.40 -11.22
CA SER A 195 -14.35 14.75 -10.43
C SER A 195 -13.95 13.36 -9.91
N LEU A 196 -12.79 12.84 -10.32
CA LEU A 196 -12.34 11.53 -9.87
C LEU A 196 -11.81 11.59 -8.44
N PRO A 197 -12.17 10.61 -7.58
CA PRO A 197 -11.52 10.45 -6.29
C PRO A 197 -10.02 10.27 -6.48
N GLN A 198 -9.21 10.88 -5.61
CA GLN A 198 -7.75 10.76 -5.67
C GLN A 198 -7.30 9.29 -5.63
N ASP A 199 -8.05 8.46 -4.91
CA ASP A 199 -7.80 7.04 -4.77
C ASP A 199 -8.09 6.20 -6.03
N ALA A 200 -8.86 6.74 -6.99
CA ALA A 200 -9.13 6.09 -8.26
C ALA A 200 -7.94 6.14 -9.22
N LEU A 201 -7.07 7.16 -9.10
CA LEU A 201 -5.92 7.39 -9.99
C LEU A 201 -4.67 6.62 -9.55
N LYS A 202 -4.81 5.32 -9.29
CA LYS A 202 -3.71 4.43 -8.90
C LYS A 202 -3.29 3.52 -10.06
N ASN A 203 -2.06 3.02 -10.01
CA ASN A 203 -1.51 2.05 -11.00
C ASN A 203 -2.25 0.70 -11.07
N LYS A 204 -3.33 0.52 -10.30
CA LYS A 204 -4.24 -0.63 -10.38
C LYS A 204 -5.41 -0.36 -11.33
N LEU A 205 -5.65 0.89 -11.75
CA LEU A 205 -6.79 1.29 -12.59
C LEU A 205 -6.90 0.43 -13.86
N LEU A 206 -5.83 0.33 -14.65
CA LEU A 206 -5.87 -0.46 -15.89
C LEU A 206 -6.15 -1.93 -15.62
N ARG A 207 -5.46 -2.52 -14.64
CA ARG A 207 -5.70 -3.92 -14.23
C ARG A 207 -7.16 -4.13 -13.85
N ASN A 208 -7.71 -3.30 -12.97
CA ASN A 208 -9.08 -3.42 -12.50
C ASN A 208 -10.09 -3.20 -13.65
N TYR A 209 -9.78 -2.29 -14.59
CA TYR A 209 -10.60 -2.07 -15.78
C TYR A 209 -10.63 -3.31 -16.68
N PHE A 210 -9.49 -3.93 -16.98
CA PHE A 210 -9.47 -5.17 -17.76
C PHE A 210 -10.08 -6.36 -17.01
N ASP A 211 -9.93 -6.46 -15.70
CA ASP A 211 -10.63 -7.49 -14.91
C ASP A 211 -12.15 -7.30 -14.95
N ALA A 212 -12.63 -6.05 -14.99
CA ALA A 212 -14.04 -5.72 -15.13
C ALA A 212 -14.63 -6.11 -16.51
N LEU A 213 -13.78 -6.39 -17.50
CA LEU A 213 -14.17 -6.86 -18.83
C LEU A 213 -14.40 -8.39 -18.90
N ARG A 214 -14.04 -9.17 -17.87
CA ARG A 214 -14.24 -10.64 -17.83
C ARG A 214 -15.66 -11.14 -18.13
N PRO A 215 -16.75 -10.42 -17.80
CA PRO A 215 -18.09 -10.85 -18.22
C PRO A 215 -18.34 -10.76 -19.74
N LEU A 216 -17.51 -10.01 -20.47
CA LEU A 216 -17.67 -9.71 -21.90
C LEU A 216 -16.70 -10.49 -22.79
N TYR A 217 -15.54 -10.85 -22.25
CA TYR A 217 -14.47 -11.53 -22.96
C TYR A 217 -14.05 -12.80 -22.23
N ASP A 218 -13.42 -13.70 -22.97
CA ASP A 218 -12.90 -14.93 -22.41
C ASP A 218 -11.86 -14.67 -21.30
N GLY A 219 -11.89 -15.51 -20.26
CA GLY A 219 -11.02 -15.37 -19.10
C GLY A 219 -9.54 -15.51 -19.42
N GLU A 220 -9.18 -16.40 -20.36
CA GLU A 220 -7.80 -16.62 -20.79
C GLU A 220 -7.24 -15.40 -21.52
N LEU A 221 -8.07 -14.74 -22.34
CA LEU A 221 -7.70 -13.48 -22.99
C LEU A 221 -7.39 -12.40 -21.94
N ILE A 222 -8.24 -12.24 -20.92
CA ILE A 222 -7.99 -11.27 -19.85
C ILE A 222 -6.71 -11.63 -19.09
N ASP A 223 -6.44 -12.90 -18.79
CA ASP A 223 -5.23 -13.32 -18.09
C ASP A 223 -3.95 -13.03 -18.90
N ARG A 224 -3.97 -13.25 -20.22
CA ARG A 224 -2.89 -12.84 -21.13
C ARG A 224 -2.68 -11.33 -21.10
N ILE A 225 -3.77 -10.54 -21.13
CA ILE A 225 -3.70 -9.08 -21.02
C ILE A 225 -3.11 -8.65 -19.68
N GLN A 226 -3.50 -9.27 -18.57
CA GLN A 226 -2.96 -8.93 -17.24
C GLN A 226 -1.45 -9.20 -17.15
N THR A 227 -1.00 -10.29 -17.79
CA THR A 227 0.43 -10.64 -17.88
C THR A 227 1.18 -9.57 -18.66
N TYR A 228 0.68 -9.19 -19.84
CA TYR A 228 1.25 -8.14 -20.67
C TYR A 228 1.29 -6.77 -19.96
N LEU A 229 0.19 -6.34 -19.34
CA LEU A 229 0.12 -5.10 -18.57
C LEU A 229 1.11 -5.09 -17.39
N SER A 230 1.33 -6.24 -16.76
CA SER A 230 2.31 -6.38 -15.67
C SER A 230 3.75 -6.19 -16.16
N ALA A 231 4.09 -6.72 -17.34
CA ALA A 231 5.40 -6.51 -17.97
C ALA A 231 5.61 -5.04 -18.36
N VAL A 232 4.65 -4.41 -19.05
CA VAL A 232 4.72 -2.98 -19.39
C VAL A 232 4.88 -2.13 -18.13
N LYS A 233 4.13 -2.42 -17.06
CA LYS A 233 4.25 -1.71 -15.77
C LYS A 233 5.62 -1.88 -15.12
N ALA A 234 6.23 -3.07 -15.24
CA ALA A 234 7.59 -3.30 -14.73
C ALA A 234 8.60 -2.42 -15.47
N ILE A 235 8.50 -2.34 -16.79
CA ILE A 235 9.35 -1.47 -17.62
C ILE A 235 9.16 0.00 -17.23
N VAL A 236 7.91 0.49 -17.14
CA VAL A 236 7.61 1.85 -16.69
C VAL A 236 8.24 2.16 -15.34
N LYS A 237 8.17 1.22 -14.37
CA LYS A 237 8.81 1.38 -13.06
C LYS A 237 10.34 1.50 -13.15
N THR A 238 11.01 0.77 -14.04
CA THR A 238 12.47 0.86 -14.20
C THR A 238 12.92 2.22 -14.73
N HIS A 239 12.10 2.87 -15.54
CA HIS A 239 12.37 4.21 -16.06
C HIS A 239 11.84 5.35 -15.18
N PHE A 240 11.10 5.02 -14.12
CA PHE A 240 10.54 6.01 -13.20
C PHE A 240 11.66 6.60 -12.34
N SER A 241 12.01 7.86 -12.62
CA SER A 241 13.17 8.51 -12.00
C SER A 241 13.05 8.58 -10.47
N LEU A 242 14.06 8.07 -9.77
CA LEU A 242 14.08 8.18 -8.30
C LEU A 242 14.44 9.59 -7.81
N ARG A 243 14.94 10.45 -8.70
CA ARG A 243 15.46 11.79 -8.35
C ARG A 243 14.39 12.78 -7.88
N TYR A 244 13.11 12.49 -8.13
CA TYR A 244 12.00 13.35 -7.72
C TYR A 244 11.44 12.99 -6.34
N PHE A 245 11.85 11.87 -5.75
CA PHE A 245 11.55 11.59 -4.34
C PHE A 245 12.52 12.36 -3.45
N TYR A 246 12.02 12.85 -2.31
CA TYR A 246 12.87 13.37 -1.26
C TYR A 246 13.80 12.29 -0.74
N ARG A 247 15.00 12.68 -0.30
CA ARG A 247 15.95 11.75 0.29
C ARG A 247 15.41 11.25 1.61
N THR A 248 15.69 9.99 1.93
CA THR A 248 15.29 9.39 3.22
C THR A 248 15.75 10.24 4.41
N SER A 249 16.95 10.84 4.34
CA SER A 249 17.46 11.73 5.39
C SER A 249 16.65 13.02 5.56
N GLU A 250 16.19 13.64 4.46
CA GLU A 250 15.39 14.87 4.49
C GLU A 250 14.02 14.61 5.12
N VAL A 251 13.42 13.47 4.79
CA VAL A 251 12.13 13.04 5.38
C VAL A 251 12.29 12.73 6.87
N ILE A 252 13.38 12.05 7.26
CA ILE A 252 13.69 11.77 8.67
C ILE A 252 13.89 13.08 9.44
N GLU A 253 14.67 14.02 8.92
CA GLU A 253 14.94 15.31 9.56
C GLU A 253 13.65 16.09 9.82
N GLU A 254 12.79 16.24 8.80
CA GLU A 254 11.50 16.90 8.93
C GLU A 254 10.59 16.20 9.95
N ALA A 255 10.51 14.86 9.90
CA ALA A 255 9.73 14.09 10.85
C ALA A 255 10.23 14.28 12.28
N ARG A 256 11.55 14.26 12.51
CA ARG A 256 12.17 14.48 13.82
C ARG A 256 11.92 15.90 14.34
N ALA A 257 11.98 16.92 13.49
CA ALA A 257 11.68 18.31 13.87
C ALA A 257 10.25 18.48 14.41
N LEU A 258 9.32 17.64 13.93
CA LEU A 258 7.93 17.59 14.39
C LEU A 258 7.72 16.61 15.56
N GLY A 259 8.79 16.04 16.13
CA GLY A 259 8.74 15.04 17.19
C GLY A 259 8.07 13.74 16.74
N GLY A 260 8.24 13.37 15.47
CA GLY A 260 7.71 12.15 14.88
C GLY A 260 8.52 10.92 15.22
N GLY A 261 7.80 9.80 15.38
CA GLY A 261 8.36 8.46 15.39
C GLY A 261 8.47 7.91 13.96
N ILE A 262 9.51 7.11 13.71
CA ILE A 262 9.85 6.67 12.35
C ILE A 262 10.06 5.15 12.36
N ILE A 263 9.36 4.43 11.48
CA ILE A 263 9.48 2.97 11.34
C ILE A 263 9.80 2.65 9.89
N ILE A 264 10.64 1.64 9.66
CA ILE A 264 10.83 1.07 8.32
C ILE A 264 9.84 -0.10 8.17
N PRO A 265 8.83 -0.01 7.29
CA PRO A 265 7.92 -1.10 7.01
C PRO A 265 8.58 -2.14 6.11
N HIS A 266 8.17 -3.41 6.25
CA HIS A 266 8.58 -4.55 5.40
C HIS A 266 10.00 -4.43 4.80
N PRO A 267 11.05 -4.37 5.65
CA PRO A 267 12.43 -4.06 5.26
C PRO A 267 13.02 -5.05 4.25
N GLU A 268 12.46 -6.25 4.13
CA GLU A 268 12.80 -7.23 3.11
C GLU A 268 12.57 -6.73 1.68
N GLN A 269 11.63 -5.80 1.47
CA GLN A 269 11.38 -5.19 0.16
C GLN A 269 12.47 -4.18 -0.23
N PHE A 270 13.26 -3.73 0.74
CA PHE A 270 14.27 -2.68 0.58
C PHE A 270 15.67 -3.19 0.94
N TRP A 271 15.89 -4.50 0.89
CA TRP A 271 17.19 -5.07 1.26
C TRP A 271 18.34 -4.39 0.49
N PRO A 272 19.45 -4.00 1.13
CA PRO A 272 19.83 -4.22 2.53
C PRO A 272 19.61 -3.00 3.45
N ILE A 273 18.38 -2.48 3.56
CA ILE A 273 18.03 -1.25 4.32
C ILE A 273 18.55 -1.19 5.76
N LEU A 274 18.70 -2.33 6.44
CA LEU A 274 19.21 -2.39 7.80
C LEU A 274 20.65 -1.87 7.95
N LEU A 275 21.41 -1.81 6.85
CA LEU A 275 22.78 -1.32 6.82
C LEU A 275 22.86 0.21 6.63
N ALA A 276 21.75 0.91 6.40
CA ALA A 276 21.77 2.36 6.18
C ALA A 276 21.99 3.19 7.46
N ASP A 277 21.91 2.56 8.64
CA ASP A 277 22.02 3.23 9.94
C ASP A 277 21.12 4.47 10.08
N TYR A 278 19.90 4.36 9.56
CA TYR A 278 18.92 5.45 9.67
C TYR A 278 18.49 5.69 11.12
N ASP A 279 18.28 6.97 11.46
CA ASP A 279 17.65 7.38 12.71
C ASP A 279 16.15 7.05 12.71
N VAL A 280 15.85 5.77 12.88
CA VAL A 280 14.50 5.22 13.00
C VAL A 280 14.25 4.73 14.43
N ASP A 281 12.99 4.65 14.84
CA ASP A 281 12.59 4.11 16.14
C ASP A 281 12.47 2.59 16.13
N GLY A 282 12.28 1.97 14.96
CA GLY A 282 12.23 0.53 14.84
C GLY A 282 11.95 0.04 13.42
N TYR A 283 11.72 -1.26 13.33
CA TYR A 283 11.50 -1.98 12.08
C TYR A 283 10.27 -2.85 12.20
N GLU A 284 9.46 -2.88 11.15
CA GLU A 284 8.42 -3.89 10.99
C GLU A 284 9.09 -5.21 10.60
N VAL A 285 9.10 -6.20 11.49
CA VAL A 285 9.85 -7.45 11.26
C VAL A 285 8.98 -8.60 10.81
N TRP A 286 7.65 -8.48 10.96
CA TRP A 286 6.76 -9.57 10.62
C TRP A 286 6.60 -9.70 9.11
N ASN A 287 6.96 -10.87 8.60
CA ASN A 287 6.63 -11.27 7.26
C ASN A 287 5.74 -12.52 7.31
N PRO A 288 4.44 -12.42 6.95
CA PRO A 288 3.52 -13.56 7.01
C PRO A 288 3.88 -14.69 6.04
N GLN A 289 4.68 -14.40 5.01
CA GLN A 289 5.13 -15.36 4.01
C GLN A 289 6.46 -16.05 4.41
N SER A 290 7.13 -15.58 5.46
CA SER A 290 8.39 -16.17 5.92
C SER A 290 8.69 -15.95 7.40
N GLN A 291 8.49 -17.01 8.18
CA GLN A 291 8.94 -17.08 9.57
C GLN A 291 10.47 -16.92 9.67
N ARG A 292 11.23 -17.48 8.74
CA ARG A 292 12.70 -17.35 8.71
C ARG A 292 13.16 -15.90 8.59
N TYR A 293 12.51 -15.09 7.75
CA TYR A 293 12.82 -13.66 7.65
C TYR A 293 12.43 -12.92 8.94
N THR A 294 11.25 -13.22 9.48
CA THR A 294 10.80 -12.64 10.76
C THR A 294 11.81 -12.90 11.88
N ASP A 295 12.24 -14.15 12.02
CA ASP A 295 13.26 -14.60 12.95
C ASP A 295 14.60 -13.89 12.78
N PHE A 296 15.05 -13.74 11.54
CA PHE A 296 16.30 -13.07 11.20
C PHE A 296 16.26 -11.59 11.58
N LEU A 297 15.17 -10.89 11.25
CA LEU A 297 15.00 -9.47 11.53
C LEU A 297 14.93 -9.20 13.04
N ILE A 298 14.20 -10.00 13.81
CA ILE A 298 14.18 -9.91 15.28
C ILE A 298 15.60 -10.04 15.84
N ALA A 299 16.35 -11.05 15.39
CA ALA A 299 17.72 -11.26 15.85
C ALA A 299 18.67 -10.12 15.43
N ALA A 300 18.52 -9.58 14.22
CA ALA A 300 19.31 -8.46 13.73
C ALA A 300 19.07 -7.20 14.57
N VAL A 301 17.81 -6.85 14.83
CA VAL A 301 17.44 -5.71 15.68
C VAL A 301 17.94 -5.91 17.12
N GLY A 302 17.76 -7.11 17.68
CA GLY A 302 18.26 -7.46 19.02
C GLY A 302 19.77 -7.31 19.15
N ARG A 303 20.54 -7.80 18.16
CA ARG A 303 22.00 -7.64 18.12
C ARG A 303 22.43 -6.19 17.94
N ALA A 304 21.77 -5.44 17.07
CA ALA A 304 22.06 -4.02 16.87
C ALA A 304 21.88 -3.24 18.19
N ASN A 305 20.81 -3.52 18.93
CA ASN A 305 20.59 -2.93 20.25
C ASN A 305 21.65 -3.35 21.29
N ALA A 306 22.08 -4.61 21.30
CA ALA A 306 23.11 -5.10 22.23
C ALA A 306 24.49 -4.50 21.96
N CYS A 307 24.78 -4.14 20.71
CA CYS A 307 26.03 -3.48 20.31
C CYS A 307 25.96 -1.94 20.45
N ALA A 308 24.78 -1.39 20.68
CA ALA A 308 24.58 0.04 20.78
C ALA A 308 25.12 0.57 22.13
N GLY A 309 25.63 1.79 22.13
CA GLY A 309 26.13 2.44 23.34
C GLY A 309 24.99 2.74 24.34
N PRO A 310 25.31 2.98 25.63
CA PRO A 310 24.30 3.24 26.67
C PRO A 310 23.39 4.45 26.40
N SER A 311 23.87 5.40 25.60
CA SER A 311 23.14 6.62 25.22
C SER A 311 22.28 6.46 23.96
N THR A 312 22.37 5.32 23.26
CA THR A 312 21.65 5.10 22.00
C THR A 312 20.25 4.60 22.30
N ARG A 313 19.24 5.25 21.70
CA ARG A 313 17.85 4.79 21.79
C ARG A 313 17.75 3.39 21.16
N ARG A 314 17.23 2.45 21.95
CA ARG A 314 16.90 1.09 21.49
C ARG A 314 15.95 1.13 20.29
N LYS A 315 16.20 0.35 19.27
CA LYS A 315 15.28 0.12 18.14
C LYS A 315 14.21 -0.88 18.54
N LEU A 316 12.94 -0.55 18.29
CA LEU A 316 11.78 -1.39 18.57
C LEU A 316 11.49 -2.36 17.43
N VAL A 317 10.81 -3.45 17.77
CA VAL A 317 10.29 -4.42 16.83
C VAL A 317 8.81 -4.20 16.71
N PHE A 318 8.34 -3.98 15.49
CA PHE A 318 6.92 -3.86 15.18
C PHE A 318 6.48 -5.06 14.35
N MET A 319 5.21 -5.42 14.49
CA MET A 319 4.49 -6.22 13.52
C MET A 319 3.50 -5.23 12.89
N GLY A 320 3.41 -5.18 11.57
CA GLY A 320 2.42 -4.37 10.89
C GLY A 320 1.42 -5.29 10.20
N ASP A 321 0.16 -4.88 10.24
CA ASP A 321 -0.91 -5.70 9.70
C ASP A 321 -0.94 -5.61 8.18
N ASP A 322 -0.41 -4.52 7.62
CA ASP A 322 -0.46 -4.15 6.20
C ASP A 322 -1.86 -4.44 5.62
N THR A 323 -2.88 -4.10 6.42
CA THR A 323 -4.29 -4.36 6.11
C THR A 323 -4.79 -3.27 5.18
N HIS A 324 -5.34 -3.65 4.03
CA HIS A 324 -5.97 -2.76 3.07
C HIS A 324 -7.49 -2.92 3.13
N MET A 325 -8.20 -1.93 3.67
CA MET A 325 -9.65 -2.06 3.89
C MET A 325 -10.45 -2.15 2.58
N GLY A 326 -9.99 -1.54 1.49
CA GLY A 326 -10.63 -1.65 0.18
C GLY A 326 -10.53 -3.05 -0.44
N GLU A 327 -9.61 -3.91 0.02
CA GLU A 327 -9.59 -5.31 -0.42
C GLU A 327 -10.82 -6.07 0.10
N LYS A 328 -11.31 -5.74 1.30
CA LYS A 328 -12.50 -6.38 1.91
C LYS A 328 -13.82 -5.99 1.22
N VAL A 329 -13.80 -4.93 0.41
CA VAL A 329 -14.96 -4.39 -0.30
C VAL A 329 -15.20 -5.09 -1.64
N LYS A 330 -14.16 -5.66 -2.25
CA LYS A 330 -14.27 -6.28 -3.57
C LYS A 330 -15.18 -7.50 -3.55
N ASP A 331 -15.71 -7.83 -4.71
CA ASP A 331 -16.39 -9.11 -4.93
C ASP A 331 -15.48 -10.29 -4.54
N LEU A 332 -16.05 -11.32 -3.92
CA LEU A 332 -15.31 -12.49 -3.42
C LEU A 332 -14.42 -13.16 -4.47
N THR A 333 -14.85 -13.14 -5.74
CA THR A 333 -14.10 -13.71 -6.88
C THR A 333 -12.89 -12.87 -7.29
N GLN A 334 -12.82 -11.61 -6.85
CA GLN A 334 -11.77 -10.64 -7.16
C GLN A 334 -10.86 -10.33 -5.95
N GLN A 335 -11.24 -10.81 -4.76
CA GLN A 335 -10.45 -10.63 -3.54
C GLN A 335 -9.17 -11.47 -3.59
N ASN A 336 -8.05 -10.86 -3.19
CA ASN A 336 -6.92 -11.63 -2.73
C ASN A 336 -7.19 -12.10 -1.29
N LEU A 337 -7.48 -13.39 -1.11
CA LEU A 337 -7.86 -13.96 0.19
C LEU A 337 -6.83 -13.71 1.29
N GLU A 338 -5.53 -13.80 1.00
CA GLU A 338 -4.48 -13.53 1.99
C GLU A 338 -4.56 -12.09 2.49
N LYS A 339 -4.77 -11.11 1.60
CA LYS A 339 -4.91 -9.70 1.96
C LYS A 339 -6.24 -9.39 2.62
N ALA A 340 -7.32 -9.99 2.13
CA ALA A 340 -8.67 -9.81 2.68
C ALA A 340 -8.77 -10.36 4.11
N ASN A 341 -8.00 -11.38 4.47
CA ASN A 341 -7.98 -11.98 5.81
C ASN A 341 -7.13 -11.21 6.83
N ARG A 342 -6.29 -10.26 6.41
CA ARG A 342 -5.53 -9.42 7.35
C ARG A 342 -6.51 -8.48 8.08
N GLU A 343 -6.33 -8.34 9.39
CA GLU A 343 -7.19 -7.49 10.22
C GLU A 343 -6.35 -6.52 11.03
N ILE A 344 -6.87 -5.31 11.22
CA ILE A 344 -6.19 -4.23 11.96
C ILE A 344 -6.01 -4.66 13.41
N GLY A 345 -4.77 -4.78 13.86
CA GLY A 345 -4.39 -5.19 15.21
C GLY A 345 -4.35 -6.70 15.46
N SER A 346 -4.70 -7.54 14.47
CA SER A 346 -4.62 -8.99 14.60
C SER A 346 -3.26 -9.50 14.11
N GLN A 347 -2.36 -9.70 15.08
CA GLN A 347 -0.95 -9.95 14.84
C GLN A 347 -0.52 -11.26 15.51
N PRO A 348 -0.80 -12.41 14.88
CA PRO A 348 -0.56 -13.72 15.49
C PRO A 348 0.91 -13.99 15.82
N ALA A 349 1.83 -13.27 15.19
CA ALA A 349 3.27 -13.36 15.47
C ALA A 349 3.65 -13.04 16.92
N TRP A 350 2.88 -12.22 17.63
CA TRP A 350 3.14 -11.96 19.06
C TRP A 350 2.79 -13.15 19.96
N ASP A 351 1.81 -13.95 19.53
CA ASP A 351 1.25 -15.06 20.30
C ASP A 351 1.87 -16.41 19.88
N ASP A 352 2.65 -16.42 18.79
CA ASP A 352 3.48 -17.56 18.39
C ASP A 352 4.59 -17.83 19.42
N LEU A 353 4.68 -19.08 19.90
CA LEU A 353 5.59 -19.45 20.98
C LEU A 353 7.07 -19.31 20.62
N GLU A 354 7.45 -19.52 19.36
CA GLU A 354 8.85 -19.44 18.94
C GLU A 354 9.28 -17.98 18.78
N ILE A 355 8.44 -17.17 18.15
CA ILE A 355 8.66 -15.73 17.97
C ILE A 355 8.63 -15.03 19.33
N SER A 356 7.62 -15.30 20.16
CA SER A 356 7.44 -14.69 21.48
C SER A 356 8.65 -14.92 22.39
N LYS A 357 9.22 -16.14 22.42
CA LYS A 357 10.45 -16.42 23.18
C LYS A 357 11.61 -15.53 22.75
N ARG A 358 11.79 -15.27 21.46
CA ARG A 358 12.88 -14.41 20.95
C ARG A 358 12.65 -12.94 21.24
N LEU A 359 11.40 -12.49 21.16
CA LEU A 359 11.01 -11.13 21.55
C LEU A 359 11.30 -10.91 23.04
N ILE A 360 10.92 -11.87 23.90
CA ILE A 360 11.21 -11.83 25.34
C ILE A 360 12.72 -11.76 25.61
N LEU A 361 13.53 -12.58 24.94
CA LEU A 361 14.99 -12.51 25.05
C LEU A 361 15.57 -11.17 24.60
N SER A 362 14.87 -10.47 23.71
CA SER A 362 15.24 -9.14 23.25
C SER A 362 14.61 -8.02 24.09
N GLY A 363 13.88 -8.36 25.16
CA GLY A 363 13.16 -7.43 26.04
C GLY A 363 11.94 -6.77 25.41
N MET A 364 11.34 -7.38 24.38
CA MET A 364 10.15 -6.89 23.67
C MET A 364 8.92 -7.73 24.04
N SER A 365 7.80 -7.07 24.28
CA SER A 365 6.44 -7.61 24.22
C SER A 365 5.54 -6.60 23.52
N ARG A 366 4.33 -7.01 23.12
CA ARG A 366 3.35 -6.11 22.50
C ARG A 366 3.10 -4.88 23.38
N GLU A 367 2.91 -5.10 24.68
CA GLU A 367 2.65 -4.07 25.70
C GLU A 367 3.85 -3.13 25.87
N ILE A 368 5.07 -3.68 25.95
CA ILE A 368 6.29 -2.87 26.07
C ILE A 368 6.45 -1.97 24.86
N VAL A 369 6.26 -2.50 23.65
CA VAL A 369 6.39 -1.72 22.41
C VAL A 369 5.30 -0.64 22.33
N ILE A 370 4.06 -0.96 22.69
CA ILE A 370 2.96 0.03 22.76
C ILE A 370 3.35 1.18 23.69
N ARG A 371 3.75 0.90 24.93
CA ARG A 371 4.08 1.93 25.93
C ARG A 371 5.27 2.76 25.51
N GLU A 372 6.38 2.10 25.18
CA GLU A 372 7.64 2.76 24.86
C GLU A 372 7.50 3.64 23.60
N TYR A 373 6.76 3.18 22.58
CA TYR A 373 6.55 3.99 21.38
C TYR A 373 5.56 5.14 21.61
N ARG A 374 4.50 4.93 22.39
CA ARG A 374 3.59 6.02 22.80
C ARG A 374 4.33 7.11 23.54
N GLU A 375 5.18 6.76 24.51
CA GLU A 375 6.03 7.70 25.24
C GLU A 375 6.90 8.53 24.28
N ARG A 376 7.57 7.88 23.32
CA ARG A 376 8.38 8.58 22.30
C ARG A 376 7.56 9.58 21.47
N LEU A 377 6.33 9.23 21.09
CA LEU A 377 5.46 10.10 20.32
C LEU A 377 4.91 11.27 21.14
N LEU A 378 4.66 11.06 22.44
CA LEU A 378 4.13 12.08 23.34
C LEU A 378 5.21 13.08 23.77
N GLY A 379 6.49 12.69 23.74
CA GLY A 379 7.64 13.53 24.09
C GLY A 379 7.97 13.41 25.56
#